data_AF-A0A956GWU7-F1
#
_entry.id   AF-A0A956GWU7-F1
#
_cell.length_a   1.000
_cell.length_b   1.000
_cell.length_c   1.000
_cell.angle_alpha   90.00
_cell.angle_beta   90.00
_cell.angle_gamma   90.00
#
_symmetry.space_group_name_H-M   'P 1'
#
loop_
_entity.id
_entity.type
_entity.pdbx_description
1 polymer ?
#
loop_
_entity_poly.entity_id
_entity_poly.type
_entity_poly.pdbx_seq_one_letter_code
_entity_poly.pdbx_strand_id
1 'polypeptide(L)'
;MLRSGKQTVLAAACSVALAALATPWAGCGGGGVPGDPPDATTTPPDAGDAPPDSPETQYPACREITTPTLYVDDLPAQLVGSLRDAGADLTSPTGCAVVDAPFGIATAGADAVYQLDNLVPGETYVARLSSASDLAFYVVTGCSTPSGPSGGECMLFEDAEVDGTEVGRFVAPDQPVYLVVDYYAAGEPPYPGFTLDVYQEQCESSAQCSHSEPVCRDGQCVGCASDFDCDAPLLPLCNTTSGVCGPGVNACTGDDGAPTEDRDDGPAGATVLTPDGSGVAQATGKICNNPSTELDYYRFHVDTPGESWRLSLDWAAQIDLDLRVYDLRGNLYGMSFYESPEAITLTYLPVGDYFVSVDYYAQSTVSTAQSYQLTAQRLGGGSCTTEADCAANYRNQVYRGDCVAGACESIDGLGQRAAGEACDSDSDCGGGAHCSSFYFVEDADTRMVCGTRCDSDNECAGMGPGYVCTTYLAENFCVQKCTSDDQCPTSPTSYPQSGPWYRLSCQVSTGRCVAP
;
A
#
# COMPACT_ATOMS: atom_id res chain seq x y z
N MET A 1 11.29 6.91 -44.82
CA MET A 1 10.60 8.07 -45.43
C MET A 1 9.57 8.57 -44.43
N LEU A 2 9.71 9.84 -43.98
CA LEU A 2 8.68 10.79 -43.49
C LEU A 2 7.69 10.31 -42.40
N ARG A 3 7.51 10.89 -41.19
CA ARG A 3 7.82 12.17 -40.50
C ARG A 3 7.80 11.86 -38.98
N SER A 4 8.85 12.14 -38.20
CA SER A 4 9.03 13.31 -37.30
C SER A 4 7.76 13.95 -36.71
N GLY A 5 7.62 13.85 -35.39
CA GLY A 5 6.75 14.66 -34.54
C GLY A 5 7.26 14.65 -33.10
N LYS A 6 8.17 15.60 -32.78
CA LYS A 6 8.59 15.94 -31.41
C LYS A 6 7.48 16.75 -30.73
N GLN A 7 7.17 16.46 -29.47
CA GLN A 7 6.72 17.49 -28.54
C GLN A 7 7.42 17.32 -27.19
N THR A 8 8.00 18.44 -26.77
CA THR A 8 8.79 18.65 -25.57
C THR A 8 7.91 19.26 -24.49
N VAL A 9 8.24 18.93 -23.25
CA VAL A 9 7.81 19.48 -21.95
C VAL A 9 7.48 20.98 -21.96
N LEU A 10 6.43 21.37 -21.22
CA LEU A 10 6.23 22.73 -20.71
C LEU A 10 5.68 22.67 -19.27
N ALA A 11 6.58 22.89 -18.31
CA ALA A 11 6.25 23.23 -16.93
C ALA A 11 5.73 24.68 -16.89
N ALA A 12 4.56 24.88 -16.28
CA ALA A 12 3.98 26.21 -16.07
C ALA A 12 4.20 26.65 -14.62
N ALA A 13 5.14 27.59 -14.43
CA ALA A 13 5.30 28.36 -13.21
C ALA A 13 4.18 29.41 -13.13
N CYS A 14 3.40 29.40 -12.04
CA CYS A 14 2.40 30.43 -11.77
C CYS A 14 3.00 31.50 -10.84
N SER A 15 3.11 32.73 -11.35
CA SER A 15 3.62 33.90 -10.64
C SER A 15 2.47 34.66 -9.97
N VAL A 16 2.64 34.98 -8.69
CA VAL A 16 1.75 35.85 -7.91
C VAL A 16 1.86 37.30 -8.41
N ALA A 17 0.73 37.91 -8.76
CA ALA A 17 0.61 39.34 -9.02
C ALA A 17 -0.31 39.99 -7.97
N LEU A 18 0.29 40.73 -7.03
CA LEU A 18 -0.39 41.67 -6.15
C LEU A 18 -0.91 42.86 -6.97
N ALA A 19 -2.21 43.18 -6.86
CA ALA A 19 -2.76 44.45 -7.29
C ALA A 19 -3.49 45.13 -6.12
N ALA A 20 -2.90 46.22 -5.65
CA ALA A 20 -3.50 47.15 -4.70
C ALA A 20 -4.55 48.03 -5.39
N LEU A 21 -5.70 48.23 -4.76
CA LEU A 21 -6.61 49.32 -5.05
C LEU A 21 -6.94 50.07 -3.77
N ALA A 22 -6.65 51.37 -3.79
CA ALA A 22 -6.92 52.33 -2.74
C ALA A 22 -7.91 53.38 -3.25
N THR A 23 -8.46 54.11 -2.28
CA THR A 23 -9.02 55.49 -2.33
C THR A 23 -10.58 55.62 -2.37
N PRO A 24 -11.15 56.79 -1.99
CA PRO A 24 -11.63 57.07 -0.62
C PRO A 24 -12.98 57.84 -0.57
N TRP A 25 -13.30 58.42 0.60
CA TRP A 25 -14.22 59.55 0.94
C TRP A 25 -15.32 59.14 1.94
N ALA A 26 -15.27 59.58 3.21
CA ALA A 26 -15.46 60.92 3.77
C ALA A 26 -16.95 61.31 3.91
N GLY A 27 -17.40 61.36 5.16
CA GLY A 27 -18.68 61.95 5.58
C GLY A 27 -18.67 62.22 7.09
N CYS A 28 -18.55 63.50 7.45
CA CYS A 28 -18.48 64.02 8.81
C CYS A 28 -19.87 64.26 9.45
N GLY A 29 -19.92 64.25 10.79
CA GLY A 29 -20.90 64.94 11.64
C GLY A 29 -21.40 64.05 12.79
N GLY A 30 -21.40 64.41 14.07
CA GLY A 30 -21.10 65.65 14.79
C GLY A 30 -22.12 65.85 15.95
N GLY A 31 -21.64 65.98 17.20
CA GLY A 31 -22.38 66.45 18.42
C GLY A 31 -23.13 65.35 19.19
N GLY A 32 -22.87 65.05 20.48
CA GLY A 32 -23.04 65.88 21.69
C GLY A 32 -24.52 65.87 22.12
N VAL A 33 -25.01 65.50 23.32
CA VAL A 33 -24.62 65.72 24.75
C VAL A 33 -25.49 64.74 25.62
N PRO A 34 -25.18 64.41 26.89
CA PRO A 34 -25.81 63.32 27.64
C PRO A 34 -27.02 63.75 28.48
N GLY A 35 -27.89 62.79 28.83
CA GLY A 35 -28.98 62.99 29.80
C GLY A 35 -29.71 61.71 30.19
N ASP A 36 -29.40 61.19 31.37
CA ASP A 36 -30.33 60.48 32.27
C ASP A 36 -31.04 61.52 33.20
N PRO A 37 -32.05 61.21 34.06
CA PRO A 37 -32.97 60.06 34.25
C PRO A 37 -34.46 60.58 34.37
N PRO A 38 -35.52 59.97 35.02
CA PRO A 38 -35.62 58.75 35.83
C PRO A 38 -36.85 57.83 35.65
N ASP A 39 -36.77 56.68 36.35
CA ASP A 39 -37.81 55.80 36.91
C ASP A 39 -39.26 55.89 36.40
N ALA A 40 -39.73 54.76 35.86
CA ALA A 40 -41.12 54.35 35.98
C ALA A 40 -41.21 52.83 36.13
N THR A 41 -41.54 52.42 37.36
CA THR A 41 -41.94 51.09 37.78
C THR A 41 -43.19 50.62 37.03
N THR A 42 -43.11 49.45 36.38
CA THR A 42 -44.27 48.57 36.17
C THR A 42 -43.79 47.12 36.21
N THR A 43 -44.07 46.42 37.30
CA THR A 43 -44.08 44.95 37.37
C THR A 43 -45.19 44.39 36.47
N PRO A 44 -44.88 43.55 35.47
CA PRO A 44 -45.86 42.68 34.83
C PRO A 44 -45.97 41.35 35.58
N PRO A 45 -47.11 40.66 35.44
CA PRO A 45 -47.58 39.60 36.34
C PRO A 45 -46.81 38.28 36.20
N ASP A 46 -46.80 37.51 37.30
CA ASP A 46 -46.49 36.08 37.39
C ASP A 46 -47.05 35.32 36.18
N ALA A 47 -46.14 34.96 35.26
CA ALA A 47 -46.33 33.84 34.36
C ALA A 47 -45.76 32.63 35.09
N GLY A 48 -46.64 31.67 35.40
CA GLY A 48 -46.31 30.52 36.22
C GLY A 48 -45.15 29.70 35.69
N ASP A 49 -44.58 28.95 36.62
CA ASP A 49 -43.59 27.90 36.42
C ASP A 49 -44.04 26.89 35.35
N ALA A 50 -43.74 27.19 34.09
CA ALA A 50 -43.36 26.14 33.15
C ALA A 50 -41.86 25.90 33.38
N PRO A 51 -41.41 24.63 33.49
CA PRO A 51 -39.98 24.37 33.38
C PRO A 51 -39.49 24.99 32.07
N PRO A 52 -38.30 25.61 32.02
CA PRO A 52 -37.72 25.96 30.74
C PRO A 52 -37.48 24.63 30.01
N ASP A 53 -38.41 24.25 29.14
CA ASP A 53 -38.11 23.48 27.95
C ASP A 53 -37.15 24.39 27.17
N SER A 54 -35.86 24.32 27.55
CA SER A 54 -34.79 24.91 26.77
C SER A 54 -35.01 24.38 25.36
N PRO A 55 -35.07 25.22 24.31
CA PRO A 55 -34.76 24.69 23.01
C PRO A 55 -33.39 24.02 23.19
N GLU A 56 -33.29 22.72 22.95
CA GLU A 56 -31.98 22.13 22.70
C GLU A 56 -31.35 23.04 21.68
N THR A 57 -30.30 23.75 22.10
CA THR A 57 -29.56 24.66 21.25
C THR A 57 -28.77 23.75 20.31
N GLN A 58 -29.48 23.13 19.38
CA GLN A 58 -28.90 22.27 18.39
C GLN A 58 -28.03 23.18 17.54
N TYR A 59 -26.73 22.95 17.60
CA TYR A 59 -25.80 23.71 16.79
C TYR A 59 -26.09 23.41 15.31
N PRO A 60 -26.10 24.42 14.43
CA PRO A 60 -26.32 24.20 13.00
C PRO A 60 -25.41 23.12 12.40
N ALA A 61 -24.16 23.04 12.86
CA ALA A 61 -23.21 22.01 12.46
C ALA A 61 -23.65 20.57 12.82
N CYS A 62 -24.48 20.41 13.86
CA CYS A 62 -24.95 19.11 14.34
C CYS A 62 -26.25 18.66 13.69
N ARG A 63 -26.67 19.31 12.60
CA ARG A 63 -27.95 19.01 11.96
C ARG A 63 -27.99 17.59 11.42
N GLU A 64 -26.93 17.18 10.77
CA GLU A 64 -26.83 15.88 10.09
C GLU A 64 -26.76 14.71 11.08
N ILE A 65 -26.25 14.92 12.30
CA ILE A 65 -26.31 13.89 13.35
C ILE A 65 -27.73 13.68 13.87
N THR A 66 -28.57 14.71 13.90
CA THR A 66 -29.99 14.54 14.28
C THR A 66 -30.90 14.08 13.13
N THR A 67 -30.46 14.30 11.90
CA THR A 67 -31.17 13.88 10.69
C THR A 67 -30.15 13.21 9.77
N PRO A 68 -29.68 12.00 10.14
CA PRO A 68 -28.66 11.30 9.38
C PRO A 68 -29.17 11.01 7.97
N THR A 69 -28.23 10.89 7.04
CA THR A 69 -28.47 10.48 5.66
C THR A 69 -29.23 9.16 5.61
N LEU A 70 -28.87 8.23 6.50
CA LEU A 70 -29.52 6.93 6.63
C LEU A 70 -29.36 6.38 8.05
N TYR A 71 -30.38 5.69 8.53
CA TYR A 71 -30.34 4.84 9.72
C TYR A 71 -30.04 3.40 9.26
N VAL A 72 -29.01 2.79 9.84
CA VAL A 72 -28.55 1.43 9.51
C VAL A 72 -28.85 0.54 10.71
N ASP A 73 -29.91 -0.25 10.62
CA ASP A 73 -30.42 -1.07 11.72
C ASP A 73 -30.06 -2.57 11.62
N ASP A 74 -29.52 -2.99 10.48
CA ASP A 74 -29.06 -4.35 10.19
C ASP A 74 -27.59 -4.34 9.72
N LEU A 75 -26.75 -5.18 10.35
CA LEU A 75 -25.35 -5.41 9.96
C LEU A 75 -25.12 -6.90 9.64
N PRO A 76 -24.25 -7.25 8.66
CA PRO A 76 -23.39 -6.36 7.87
C PRO A 76 -24.17 -5.50 6.86
N ALA A 77 -23.72 -4.28 6.62
CA ALA A 77 -24.29 -3.35 5.66
C ALA A 77 -23.24 -2.88 4.65
N GLN A 78 -23.64 -2.77 3.39
CA GLN A 78 -22.87 -2.09 2.34
C GLN A 78 -23.66 -0.87 1.87
N LEU A 79 -23.10 0.31 2.10
CA LEU A 79 -23.70 1.58 1.78
C LEU A 79 -23.02 2.15 0.54
N VAL A 80 -23.79 2.73 -0.38
CA VAL A 80 -23.27 3.44 -1.55
C VAL A 80 -23.67 4.90 -1.41
N GLY A 81 -22.67 5.78 -1.42
CA GLY A 81 -22.87 7.21 -1.15
C GLY A 81 -22.10 8.11 -2.10
N SER A 82 -22.38 9.41 -1.98
CA SER A 82 -21.56 10.44 -2.60
C SER A 82 -21.62 11.71 -1.76
N LEU A 83 -20.48 12.40 -1.64
CA LEU A 83 -20.37 13.71 -1.00
C LEU A 83 -20.78 14.87 -1.93
N ARG A 84 -21.17 14.56 -3.17
CA ARG A 84 -21.77 15.56 -4.06
C ARG A 84 -23.10 16.01 -3.48
N ASP A 85 -23.23 17.31 -3.25
CA ASP A 85 -24.41 17.94 -2.64
C ASP A 85 -24.72 17.48 -1.19
N ALA A 86 -23.78 16.76 -0.55
CA ALA A 86 -23.84 16.55 0.89
C ALA A 86 -23.80 17.90 1.62
N GLY A 87 -24.46 18.01 2.76
CA GLY A 87 -24.43 19.25 3.53
C GLY A 87 -23.00 19.49 4.02
N ALA A 88 -22.58 20.76 4.02
CA ALA A 88 -21.24 21.14 4.40
C ALA A 88 -21.24 21.89 5.72
N ASP A 89 -21.68 21.21 6.78
CA ASP A 89 -21.90 21.85 8.08
C ASP A 89 -21.23 21.16 9.26
N LEU A 90 -20.78 19.90 9.17
CA LEU A 90 -20.06 19.24 10.24
C LEU A 90 -18.55 19.52 10.10
N THR A 91 -17.91 19.99 11.17
CA THR A 91 -16.45 20.03 11.22
C THR A 91 -15.96 18.83 11.99
N SER A 92 -15.01 18.10 11.40
CA SER A 92 -14.33 17.00 12.08
C SER A 92 -13.70 17.45 13.40
N PRO A 93 -13.68 16.57 14.43
CA PRO A 93 -13.18 16.93 15.75
C PRO A 93 -11.68 17.27 15.72
N THR A 94 -11.28 18.33 16.42
CA THR A 94 -9.86 18.65 16.63
C THR A 94 -9.26 17.70 17.68
N GLY A 95 -8.97 16.48 17.24
CA GLY A 95 -8.44 15.38 18.04
C GLY A 95 -9.53 14.40 18.49
N CYS A 96 -9.22 13.11 18.42
CA CYS A 96 -10.06 12.05 18.95
C CYS A 96 -9.43 11.51 20.23
N ALA A 97 -10.21 11.17 21.25
CA ALA A 97 -9.68 10.70 22.53
C ALA A 97 -8.82 9.42 22.41
N VAL A 98 -8.92 8.71 21.28
CA VAL A 98 -8.31 7.40 21.03
C VAL A 98 -7.27 7.40 19.90
N VAL A 99 -7.24 8.42 19.03
CA VAL A 99 -6.31 8.53 17.89
C VAL A 99 -5.86 10.00 17.76
N ASP A 100 -4.56 10.21 17.58
CA ASP A 100 -3.99 11.52 17.24
C ASP A 100 -4.40 11.85 15.79
N ALA A 101 -5.62 12.37 15.60
CA ALA A 101 -6.07 12.86 14.30
C ALA A 101 -5.10 13.98 13.88
N PRO A 102 -4.23 13.74 12.88
CA PRO A 102 -2.94 14.44 12.82
C PRO A 102 -3.04 15.93 12.52
N PHE A 103 -4.22 16.50 12.22
CA PHE A 103 -4.36 17.92 11.96
C PHE A 103 -5.66 18.51 12.50
N GLY A 104 -5.51 19.46 13.43
CA GLY A 104 -6.56 20.41 13.76
C GLY A 104 -6.72 21.47 12.67
N ILE A 105 -7.98 21.78 12.33
CA ILE A 105 -8.49 22.80 11.39
C ILE A 105 -8.80 22.21 10.00
N ALA A 106 -9.93 21.50 9.86
CA ALA A 106 -11.27 22.05 9.60
C ALA A 106 -11.46 22.60 8.18
N THR A 107 -11.98 21.76 7.30
CA THR A 107 -13.02 22.20 6.37
C THR A 107 -14.34 21.64 6.90
N ALA A 108 -15.40 22.47 6.92
CA ALA A 108 -16.75 21.93 6.84
C ALA A 108 -16.90 21.45 5.39
N GLY A 109 -16.27 20.30 5.11
CA GLY A 109 -16.43 19.58 3.85
C GLY A 109 -17.86 19.11 3.73
N ALA A 110 -18.22 18.53 2.59
CA ALA A 110 -19.55 17.97 2.46
C ALA A 110 -19.56 16.60 3.16
N ASP A 111 -20.45 16.39 4.13
CA ASP A 111 -20.45 15.22 5.01
C ASP A 111 -21.63 14.27 4.69
N ALA A 112 -21.37 12.97 4.73
CA ALA A 112 -22.42 11.95 4.74
C ALA A 112 -22.46 11.26 6.10
N VAL A 113 -23.58 11.39 6.82
CA VAL A 113 -23.75 10.89 8.18
C VAL A 113 -24.67 9.68 8.22
N TYR A 114 -24.17 8.56 8.72
CA TYR A 114 -24.89 7.30 8.87
C TYR A 114 -25.04 6.99 10.35
N GLN A 115 -26.28 6.87 10.86
CA GLN A 115 -26.50 6.40 12.22
C GLN A 115 -26.53 4.88 12.23
N LEU A 116 -25.69 4.27 13.06
CA LEU A 116 -25.63 2.83 13.27
C LEU A 116 -26.47 2.47 14.49
N ASP A 117 -27.52 1.69 14.28
CA ASP A 117 -28.43 1.22 15.31
C ASP A 117 -28.16 -0.27 15.64
N ASN A 118 -28.71 -0.74 16.76
CA ASN A 118 -28.63 -2.14 17.21
C ASN A 118 -27.22 -2.73 17.38
N LEU A 119 -26.20 -1.88 17.57
CA LEU A 119 -24.87 -2.33 17.95
C LEU A 119 -24.91 -3.01 19.33
N VAL A 120 -24.08 -4.04 19.52
CA VAL A 120 -23.94 -4.74 20.80
C VAL A 120 -22.83 -4.06 21.59
N PRO A 121 -23.12 -3.42 22.75
CA PRO A 121 -22.09 -2.72 23.50
C PRO A 121 -20.94 -3.65 23.92
N GLY A 122 -19.71 -3.21 23.69
CA GLY A 122 -18.48 -3.96 23.97
C GLY A 122 -17.99 -4.87 22.85
N GLU A 123 -18.75 -5.05 21.77
CA GLU A 123 -18.29 -5.75 20.56
C GLU A 123 -17.52 -4.81 19.63
N THR A 124 -16.52 -5.33 18.91
CA THR A 124 -15.76 -4.59 17.91
C THR A 124 -16.47 -4.61 16.57
N TYR A 125 -16.56 -3.45 15.93
CA TYR A 125 -17.07 -3.25 14.59
C TYR A 125 -15.99 -2.64 13.69
N VAL A 126 -16.06 -3.00 12.41
CA VAL A 126 -15.18 -2.49 11.37
C VAL A 126 -16.01 -1.62 10.43
N ALA A 127 -15.42 -0.48 10.05
CA ALA A 127 -15.86 0.35 8.95
C ALA A 127 -14.79 0.34 7.86
N ARG A 128 -15.20 0.03 6.62
CA ARG A 128 -14.33 -0.02 5.45
C ARG A 128 -14.88 0.91 4.38
N LEU A 129 -14.24 2.05 4.16
CA LEU A 129 -14.57 3.03 3.15
C LEU A 129 -13.72 2.78 1.90
N SER A 130 -14.32 2.72 0.71
CA SER A 130 -13.59 2.66 -0.55
C SER A 130 -14.02 3.79 -1.48
N SER A 131 -13.05 4.51 -2.02
CA SER A 131 -13.28 5.61 -2.95
C SER A 131 -12.16 5.74 -3.99
N ALA A 132 -12.49 6.39 -5.11
CA ALA A 132 -11.52 6.81 -6.13
C ALA A 132 -10.92 8.20 -5.83
N SER A 133 -11.28 8.81 -4.70
CA SER A 133 -10.72 10.06 -4.20
C SER A 133 -10.26 9.87 -2.76
N ASP A 134 -9.38 10.77 -2.34
CA ASP A 134 -8.93 10.95 -0.97
C ASP A 134 -10.12 11.35 -0.08
N LEU A 135 -10.71 10.37 0.60
CA LEU A 135 -11.84 10.55 1.51
C LEU A 135 -11.45 9.96 2.86
N ALA A 136 -11.90 10.63 3.92
CA ALA A 136 -11.72 10.19 5.29
C ALA A 136 -13.06 9.72 5.87
N PHE A 137 -13.01 8.98 6.96
CA PHE A 137 -14.19 8.80 7.80
C PHE A 137 -13.85 8.86 9.28
N TYR A 138 -14.86 9.17 10.08
CA TYR A 138 -14.75 9.17 11.53
C TYR A 138 -16.01 8.63 12.19
N VAL A 139 -15.84 8.09 13.40
CA VAL A 139 -16.91 7.50 14.19
C VAL A 139 -17.10 8.33 15.44
N VAL A 140 -18.32 8.83 15.64
CA VAL A 140 -18.67 9.71 16.76
C VAL A 140 -19.94 9.25 17.45
N THR A 141 -20.11 9.65 18.71
CA THR A 141 -21.30 9.31 19.51
C THR A 141 -22.25 10.48 19.73
N GLY A 142 -21.91 11.66 19.20
CA GLY A 142 -22.66 12.87 19.49
C GLY A 142 -22.04 14.10 18.83
N CYS A 143 -22.66 15.25 19.09
CA CYS A 143 -22.25 16.54 18.58
C CYS A 143 -22.55 17.64 19.60
N SER A 144 -21.59 17.89 20.48
CA SER A 144 -21.77 18.80 21.63
C SER A 144 -21.17 20.19 21.45
N THR A 145 -20.55 20.51 20.31
CA THR A 145 -19.89 21.81 20.09
C THR A 145 -20.50 22.61 18.94
N PRO A 146 -20.34 23.95 18.90
CA PRO A 146 -20.82 24.79 17.79
C PRO A 146 -20.32 24.40 16.40
N SER A 147 -19.18 23.70 16.32
CA SER A 147 -18.54 23.30 15.07
C SER A 147 -18.72 21.82 14.75
N GLY A 148 -19.16 20.99 15.68
CA GLY A 148 -19.22 19.54 15.45
C GLY A 148 -19.03 18.70 16.73
N PRO A 149 -18.65 17.42 16.58
CA PRO A 149 -18.33 16.53 17.69
C PRO A 149 -17.14 17.07 18.50
N SER A 150 -17.22 16.91 19.81
CA SER A 150 -16.05 17.14 20.67
C SER A 150 -15.06 15.98 20.55
N GLY A 151 -13.80 16.20 20.92
CA GLY A 151 -12.82 15.11 20.90
C GLY A 151 -13.15 13.93 21.83
N GLY A 152 -13.96 14.15 22.86
CA GLY A 152 -14.47 13.08 23.74
C GLY A 152 -15.64 12.30 23.15
N GLU A 153 -16.29 12.81 22.10
CA GLU A 153 -17.33 12.12 21.34
C GLU A 153 -16.75 11.40 20.12
N CYS A 154 -15.49 11.64 19.76
CA CYS A 154 -14.81 10.95 18.67
C CYS A 154 -14.15 9.65 19.14
N MET A 155 -14.60 8.54 18.55
CA MET A 155 -14.11 7.20 18.81
C MET A 155 -13.01 6.77 17.86
N LEU A 156 -13.03 7.28 16.63
CA LEU A 156 -12.18 6.85 15.53
C LEU A 156 -12.09 7.94 14.48
N PHE A 157 -10.94 8.07 13.85
CA PHE A 157 -10.71 8.88 12.66
C PHE A 157 -9.72 8.12 11.78
N GLU A 158 -10.09 7.87 10.52
CA GLU A 158 -9.26 7.19 9.53
C GLU A 158 -9.13 8.06 8.28
N ASP A 159 -7.88 8.25 7.86
CA ASP A 159 -7.42 9.11 6.76
C ASP A 159 -5.97 8.68 6.43
N ALA A 160 -5.81 7.39 6.18
CA ALA A 160 -4.49 6.77 6.04
C ALA A 160 -3.95 6.87 4.60
N GLU A 161 -4.82 6.86 3.59
CA GLU A 161 -4.47 6.64 2.19
C GLU A 161 -5.05 7.73 1.28
N VAL A 162 -4.17 8.33 0.46
CA VAL A 162 -4.53 9.40 -0.50
C VAL A 162 -5.46 8.88 -1.62
N ASP A 163 -5.48 7.56 -1.83
CA ASP A 163 -6.42 6.87 -2.69
C ASP A 163 -6.62 5.42 -2.22
N GLY A 164 -7.88 4.95 -2.23
CA GLY A 164 -8.18 3.54 -2.04
C GLY A 164 -9.16 3.22 -0.92
N THR A 165 -8.71 2.40 0.02
CA THR A 165 -9.56 1.81 1.07
C THR A 165 -9.08 2.25 2.45
N GLU A 166 -9.95 2.94 3.17
CA GLU A 166 -9.77 3.25 4.59
C GLU A 166 -10.44 2.17 5.43
N VAL A 167 -9.76 1.68 6.46
CA VAL A 167 -10.28 0.62 7.35
C VAL A 167 -10.04 1.00 8.79
N GLY A 168 -11.11 1.05 9.58
CA GLY A 168 -11.03 1.44 10.97
C GLY A 168 -11.91 0.59 11.87
N ARG A 169 -11.49 0.49 13.13
CA ARG A 169 -12.12 -0.37 14.16
C ARG A 169 -12.61 0.46 15.33
N PHE A 170 -13.81 0.16 15.81
CA PHE A 170 -14.33 0.79 17.02
C PHE A 170 -15.10 -0.22 17.88
N VAL A 171 -15.03 -0.05 19.20
CA VAL A 171 -15.82 -0.84 20.15
C VAL A 171 -17.14 -0.14 20.39
N ALA A 172 -18.27 -0.80 20.13
CA ALA A 172 -19.59 -0.19 20.26
C ALA A 172 -19.85 0.26 21.72
N PRO A 173 -20.29 1.51 21.95
CA PRO A 173 -20.68 1.99 23.27
C PRO A 173 -22.14 1.63 23.57
N ASP A 174 -22.65 2.04 24.73
CA ASP A 174 -24.06 1.89 25.13
C ASP A 174 -24.97 3.03 24.65
N GLN A 175 -24.54 3.76 23.61
CA GLN A 175 -25.22 4.92 23.03
C GLN A 175 -25.14 4.90 21.50
N PRO A 176 -25.94 5.72 20.79
CA PRO A 176 -25.91 5.77 19.33
C PRO A 176 -24.52 6.09 18.78
N VAL A 177 -24.20 5.49 17.64
CA VAL A 177 -22.96 5.71 16.91
C VAL A 177 -23.29 6.29 15.54
N TYR A 178 -22.49 7.27 15.12
CA TYR A 178 -22.59 7.93 13.83
C TYR A 178 -21.27 7.75 13.10
N LEU A 179 -21.35 7.24 11.87
CA LEU A 179 -20.23 7.18 10.96
C LEU A 179 -20.37 8.32 9.98
N VAL A 180 -19.34 9.15 9.91
CA VAL A 180 -19.29 10.32 9.03
C VAL A 180 -18.23 10.09 7.97
N VAL A 181 -18.58 10.23 6.71
CA VAL A 181 -17.65 10.25 5.58
C VAL A 181 -17.48 11.69 5.12
N ASP A 182 -16.23 12.12 4.95
CA ASP A 182 -15.85 13.50 4.61
C ASP A 182 -14.63 13.49 3.66
N TYR A 183 -14.23 14.64 3.13
CA TYR A 183 -12.99 14.82 2.38
C TYR A 183 -12.10 15.89 2.99
N TYR A 184 -10.81 15.60 3.08
CA TYR A 184 -9.81 16.52 3.62
C TYR A 184 -9.31 17.50 2.54
N ALA A 185 -10.19 18.36 2.00
CA ALA A 185 -9.77 19.38 1.04
C ALA A 185 -10.64 20.64 1.05
N ALA A 186 -10.03 21.77 0.68
CA ALA A 186 -10.73 23.05 0.51
C ALA A 186 -11.74 23.07 -0.67
N GLY A 187 -11.80 22.00 -1.46
CA GLY A 187 -12.74 21.85 -2.56
C GLY A 187 -13.13 20.39 -2.77
N GLU A 188 -14.36 20.19 -3.26
CA GLU A 188 -14.92 18.87 -3.57
C GLU A 188 -13.97 18.05 -4.45
N PRO A 189 -13.67 16.80 -4.08
CA PRO A 189 -12.80 15.95 -4.89
C PRO A 189 -13.47 15.65 -6.25
N PRO A 190 -12.67 15.34 -7.29
CA PRO A 190 -13.21 15.08 -8.62
C PRO A 190 -14.16 13.87 -8.68
N TYR A 191 -13.99 12.89 -7.78
CA TYR A 191 -14.80 11.67 -7.70
C TYR A 191 -15.32 11.43 -6.28
N PRO A 192 -16.31 12.21 -5.81
CA PRO A 192 -16.80 12.16 -4.44
C PRO A 192 -17.71 10.95 -4.15
N GLY A 193 -17.63 9.88 -4.97
CA GLY A 193 -18.44 8.67 -4.81
C GLY A 193 -17.70 7.65 -3.97
N PHE A 194 -18.42 6.88 -3.17
CA PHE A 194 -17.82 5.88 -2.29
C PHE A 194 -18.74 4.69 -2.01
N THR A 195 -18.13 3.60 -1.56
CA THR A 195 -18.81 2.49 -0.86
C THR A 195 -18.31 2.41 0.57
N LEU A 196 -19.20 2.13 1.51
CA LEU A 196 -18.89 1.99 2.92
C LEU A 196 -19.48 0.68 3.45
N ASP A 197 -18.61 -0.26 3.79
CA ASP A 197 -18.99 -1.52 4.42
C ASP A 197 -18.88 -1.38 5.94
N VAL A 198 -19.91 -1.79 6.69
CA VAL A 198 -19.91 -1.82 8.16
C VAL A 198 -20.33 -3.19 8.64
N TYR A 199 -19.56 -3.79 9.55
CA TYR A 199 -19.81 -5.14 10.06
C TYR A 199 -19.16 -5.39 11.41
N GLN A 200 -19.66 -6.39 12.14
CA GLN A 200 -19.00 -6.88 13.36
C GLN A 200 -17.72 -7.63 12.99
N GLU A 201 -16.64 -7.38 13.73
CA GLU A 201 -15.35 -8.06 13.53
C GLU A 201 -15.48 -9.57 13.82
N GLN A 202 -14.99 -10.39 12.90
CA GLN A 202 -15.02 -11.85 12.98
C GLN A 202 -13.66 -12.43 13.37
N CYS A 203 -12.57 -11.73 13.05
CA CYS A 203 -11.21 -12.18 13.29
C CYS A 203 -10.28 -11.01 13.57
N GLU A 204 -9.26 -11.25 14.39
CA GLU A 204 -8.11 -10.37 14.59
C GLU A 204 -6.87 -10.91 13.84
N SER A 205 -6.89 -12.22 13.51
CA SER A 205 -5.83 -12.93 12.80
C SER A 205 -6.37 -14.10 11.99
N SER A 206 -5.64 -14.51 10.96
CA SER A 206 -5.98 -15.66 10.11
C SER A 206 -6.13 -16.98 10.89
N ALA A 207 -5.55 -17.08 12.08
CA ALA A 207 -5.68 -18.26 12.96
C ALA A 207 -7.12 -18.47 13.49
N GLN A 208 -7.96 -17.43 13.50
CA GLN A 208 -9.37 -17.53 13.92
C GLN A 208 -10.29 -17.97 12.78
N CYS A 209 -9.79 -17.99 11.55
CA CYS A 209 -10.59 -18.26 10.38
C CYS A 209 -10.65 -19.76 10.00
N SER A 210 -11.61 -20.11 9.15
CA SER A 210 -11.84 -21.50 8.73
C SER A 210 -11.04 -21.86 7.49
N HIS A 211 -10.92 -23.15 7.15
CA HIS A 211 -10.17 -23.56 5.96
C HIS A 211 -10.76 -23.04 4.63
N SER A 212 -12.08 -22.80 4.55
CA SER A 212 -12.69 -22.26 3.34
C SER A 212 -12.54 -20.74 3.20
N GLU A 213 -12.16 -20.07 4.28
CA GLU A 213 -11.93 -18.62 4.33
C GLU A 213 -10.69 -18.36 5.20
N PRO A 214 -9.49 -18.80 4.78
CA PRO A 214 -8.34 -18.92 5.67
C PRO A 214 -7.70 -17.58 6.06
N VAL A 215 -8.08 -16.48 5.42
CA VAL A 215 -7.42 -15.18 5.57
C VAL A 215 -8.27 -14.25 6.42
N CYS A 216 -7.68 -13.67 7.46
CA CYS A 216 -8.29 -12.54 8.15
C CYS A 216 -7.87 -11.23 7.46
N ARG A 217 -8.82 -10.56 6.82
CA ARG A 217 -8.61 -9.28 6.15
C ARG A 217 -9.66 -8.29 6.61
N ASP A 218 -9.22 -7.14 7.10
CA ASP A 218 -10.09 -6.08 7.60
C ASP A 218 -11.10 -6.58 8.66
N GLY A 219 -10.73 -7.58 9.45
CA GLY A 219 -11.62 -8.15 10.45
C GLY A 219 -12.67 -9.14 9.92
N GLN A 220 -12.64 -9.50 8.64
CA GLN A 220 -13.44 -10.59 8.06
C GLN A 220 -12.59 -11.79 7.71
N CYS A 221 -13.15 -12.98 7.87
CA CYS A 221 -12.58 -14.17 7.26
C CYS A 221 -12.97 -14.20 5.78
N VAL A 222 -11.99 -14.18 4.89
CA VAL A 222 -12.16 -14.19 3.43
C VAL A 222 -11.43 -15.38 2.81
N GLY A 223 -11.84 -15.75 1.60
CA GLY A 223 -11.24 -16.84 0.83
C GLY A 223 -9.76 -16.59 0.49
N CYS A 224 -9.39 -15.32 0.26
CA CYS A 224 -8.02 -14.96 -0.12
C CYS A 224 -7.72 -13.46 0.09
N ALA A 225 -6.45 -13.12 0.30
CA ALA A 225 -5.90 -11.78 0.10
C ALA A 225 -4.97 -11.70 -1.12
N SER A 226 -4.44 -12.84 -1.56
CA SER A 226 -3.55 -13.00 -2.70
C SER A 226 -3.82 -14.33 -3.41
N ASP A 227 -3.29 -14.51 -4.62
CA ASP A 227 -3.42 -15.76 -5.37
C ASP A 227 -2.79 -16.96 -4.63
N PHE A 228 -1.85 -16.71 -3.71
CA PHE A 228 -1.22 -17.73 -2.87
C PHE A 228 -2.16 -18.30 -1.79
N ASP A 229 -3.25 -17.60 -1.46
CA ASP A 229 -4.24 -18.08 -0.51
C ASP A 229 -5.25 -19.04 -1.17
N CYS A 230 -5.29 -19.07 -2.51
CA CYS A 230 -6.15 -19.97 -3.26
C CYS A 230 -5.51 -21.36 -3.34
N ASP A 231 -6.26 -22.40 -2.94
CA ASP A 231 -5.77 -23.78 -2.87
C ASP A 231 -6.37 -24.69 -3.97
N ALA A 232 -7.41 -24.21 -4.65
CA ALA A 232 -8.12 -24.94 -5.67
C ALA A 232 -7.54 -24.62 -7.06
N PRO A 233 -6.99 -25.62 -7.79
CA PRO A 233 -6.44 -25.39 -9.13
C PRO A 233 -7.44 -24.84 -10.16
N LEU A 234 -8.75 -24.98 -9.92
CA LEU A 234 -9.78 -24.44 -10.81
C LEU A 234 -10.23 -23.02 -10.43
N LEU A 235 -9.73 -22.50 -9.31
CA LEU A 235 -9.98 -21.16 -8.81
C LEU A 235 -8.65 -20.54 -8.34
N PRO A 236 -7.63 -20.41 -9.20
CA PRO A 236 -6.28 -20.08 -8.76
C PRO A 236 -6.05 -18.59 -8.48
N LEU A 237 -6.99 -17.72 -8.87
CA LEU A 237 -6.85 -16.27 -8.76
C LEU A 237 -7.67 -15.69 -7.62
N CYS A 238 -7.07 -14.81 -6.84
CA CYS A 238 -7.76 -14.04 -5.83
C CYS A 238 -8.35 -12.76 -6.41
N ASN A 239 -9.67 -12.60 -6.31
CA ASN A 239 -10.26 -11.28 -6.45
C ASN A 239 -9.99 -10.49 -5.16
N THR A 240 -8.93 -9.67 -5.16
CA THR A 240 -8.54 -8.88 -3.99
C THR A 240 -9.62 -7.89 -3.53
N THR A 241 -10.55 -7.48 -4.39
CA THR A 241 -11.68 -6.64 -3.99
C THR A 241 -12.70 -7.44 -3.17
N SER A 242 -13.14 -8.60 -3.66
CA SER A 242 -14.16 -9.41 -2.97
C SER A 242 -13.60 -10.39 -1.95
N GLY A 243 -12.30 -10.67 -1.96
CA GLY A 243 -11.65 -11.68 -1.12
C GLY A 243 -12.07 -13.12 -1.47
N VAL A 244 -12.37 -13.39 -2.75
CA VAL A 244 -12.88 -14.69 -3.21
C VAL A 244 -11.98 -15.24 -4.31
N CYS A 245 -11.59 -16.50 -4.18
CA CYS A 245 -10.89 -17.23 -5.24
C CYS A 245 -11.83 -17.49 -6.43
N GLY A 246 -11.39 -17.08 -7.61
CA GLY A 246 -12.09 -17.18 -8.88
C GLY A 246 -11.29 -17.96 -9.93
N PRO A 247 -11.92 -18.32 -11.05
CA PRO A 247 -11.24 -19.01 -12.15
C PRO A 247 -10.15 -18.13 -12.75
N GLY A 248 -9.20 -18.78 -13.43
CA GLY A 248 -8.16 -18.13 -14.20
C GLY A 248 -8.69 -17.29 -15.35
N VAL A 249 -7.78 -16.60 -16.02
CA VAL A 249 -8.09 -15.66 -17.08
C VAL A 249 -8.07 -16.38 -18.42
N ASN A 250 -9.15 -16.25 -19.20
CA ASN A 250 -9.25 -16.90 -20.52
C ASN A 250 -9.39 -15.88 -21.66
N ALA A 251 -8.72 -14.74 -21.56
CA ALA A 251 -8.72 -13.74 -22.64
C ALA A 251 -7.47 -13.83 -23.53
N CYS A 252 -6.47 -14.61 -23.14
CA CYS A 252 -5.29 -14.84 -23.94
C CYS A 252 -5.51 -15.91 -25.01
N THR A 253 -5.65 -15.48 -26.27
CA THR A 253 -5.97 -16.39 -27.36
C THR A 253 -4.78 -17.29 -27.69
N GLY A 254 -4.99 -18.59 -27.52
CA GLY A 254 -4.04 -19.63 -27.91
C GLY A 254 -3.03 -19.99 -26.82
N ASP A 255 -3.21 -19.41 -25.64
CA ASP A 255 -2.52 -19.78 -24.41
C ASP A 255 -3.11 -21.07 -23.86
N ASP A 256 -4.29 -20.93 -23.24
CA ASP A 256 -5.13 -22.00 -22.77
C ASP A 256 -6.03 -22.57 -23.87
N GLY A 257 -5.95 -23.88 -24.06
CA GLY A 257 -6.89 -24.59 -24.90
C GLY A 257 -8.26 -24.72 -24.20
N ALA A 258 -9.29 -24.02 -24.69
CA ALA A 258 -10.67 -24.39 -24.32
C ALA A 258 -10.92 -25.90 -24.56
N PRO A 259 -11.62 -26.62 -23.66
CA PRO A 259 -12.57 -26.11 -22.66
C PRO A 259 -12.04 -26.11 -21.21
N THR A 260 -10.75 -26.33 -20.97
CA THR A 260 -10.20 -26.46 -19.61
C THR A 260 -8.83 -25.79 -19.58
N GLU A 261 -8.78 -24.67 -18.86
CA GLU A 261 -7.59 -23.91 -18.41
C GLU A 261 -6.44 -24.86 -18.07
N ASP A 262 -5.21 -24.52 -18.47
CA ASP A 262 -4.00 -25.24 -18.06
C ASP A 262 -3.67 -24.97 -16.57
N ARG A 263 -4.49 -24.11 -15.93
CA ARG A 263 -4.62 -23.80 -14.49
C ARG A 263 -3.44 -23.03 -13.92
N ASP A 264 -2.49 -22.63 -14.75
CA ASP A 264 -1.29 -21.92 -14.35
C ASP A 264 -1.51 -20.43 -14.14
N ASP A 265 -2.74 -19.91 -14.26
CA ASP A 265 -3.09 -18.52 -13.92
C ASP A 265 -2.77 -18.10 -12.48
N GLY A 266 -2.53 -19.07 -11.58
CA GLY A 266 -2.14 -18.78 -10.20
C GLY A 266 -1.40 -19.94 -9.52
N PRO A 267 -0.84 -19.70 -8.32
CA PRO A 267 -0.05 -20.70 -7.59
C PRO A 267 -0.77 -22.04 -7.39
N ALA A 268 -2.09 -22.01 -7.16
CA ALA A 268 -2.90 -23.20 -6.89
C ALA A 268 -2.87 -24.24 -8.03
N GLY A 269 -2.83 -23.78 -9.28
CA GLY A 269 -2.81 -24.65 -10.45
C GLY A 269 -1.48 -24.64 -11.21
N ALA A 270 -0.45 -24.07 -10.60
CA ALA A 270 0.90 -23.99 -11.17
C ALA A 270 1.40 -25.32 -11.75
N THR A 271 2.00 -25.24 -12.95
CA THR A 271 2.59 -26.40 -13.62
C THR A 271 3.80 -26.93 -12.85
N VAL A 272 3.79 -28.21 -12.47
CA VAL A 272 4.88 -28.81 -11.67
C VAL A 272 6.12 -29.09 -12.52
N LEU A 273 7.23 -28.43 -12.19
CA LEU A 273 8.56 -28.65 -12.75
C LEU A 273 9.25 -29.81 -12.02
N THR A 274 9.16 -31.00 -12.61
CA THR A 274 9.83 -32.20 -12.08
C THR A 274 11.20 -32.37 -12.72
N PRO A 275 12.31 -32.25 -11.97
CA PRO A 275 13.64 -32.48 -12.53
C PRO A 275 13.82 -33.91 -13.02
N ASP A 276 14.53 -34.06 -14.13
CA ASP A 276 14.98 -35.36 -14.62
C ASP A 276 16.18 -35.90 -13.79
N GLY A 277 16.75 -37.04 -14.21
CA GLY A 277 17.90 -37.64 -13.54
C GLY A 277 19.19 -36.78 -13.57
N SER A 278 19.21 -35.68 -14.33
CA SER A 278 20.30 -34.69 -14.36
C SER A 278 20.03 -33.47 -13.47
N GLY A 279 18.86 -33.41 -12.82
CA GLY A 279 18.44 -32.29 -12.01
C GLY A 279 17.84 -31.13 -12.83
N VAL A 280 17.41 -31.38 -14.07
CA VAL A 280 16.85 -30.34 -14.96
C VAL A 280 15.38 -30.64 -15.26
N ALA A 281 14.52 -29.64 -15.11
CA ALA A 281 13.14 -29.64 -15.58
C ALA A 281 12.97 -28.59 -16.68
N GLN A 282 12.13 -28.87 -17.67
CA GLN A 282 11.77 -27.92 -18.72
C GLN A 282 10.26 -27.91 -18.91
N ALA A 283 9.72 -26.72 -19.17
CA ALA A 283 8.35 -26.52 -19.57
C ALA A 283 8.29 -25.54 -20.74
N THR A 284 7.22 -25.66 -21.54
CA THR A 284 6.90 -24.71 -22.60
C THR A 284 5.56 -24.11 -22.27
N GLY A 285 5.49 -22.79 -22.19
CA GLY A 285 4.24 -22.06 -22.03
C GLY A 285 4.00 -21.13 -23.20
N LYS A 286 2.88 -20.44 -23.15
CA LYS A 286 2.64 -19.25 -23.97
C LYS A 286 2.09 -18.18 -23.02
N ILE A 287 2.17 -16.92 -23.42
CA ILE A 287 1.64 -15.83 -22.60
C ILE A 287 1.26 -14.64 -23.47
N CYS A 288 0.31 -13.84 -23.03
CA CYS A 288 0.08 -12.49 -23.54
C CYS A 288 -0.18 -11.51 -22.40
N ASN A 289 -0.46 -10.24 -22.70
CA ASN A 289 -0.70 -9.19 -21.68
C ASN A 289 -2.13 -8.63 -21.77
N ASN A 290 -3.08 -9.44 -22.26
CA ASN A 290 -4.48 -9.08 -22.35
C ASN A 290 -5.39 -10.19 -21.80
N PRO A 291 -5.94 -10.00 -20.59
CA PRO A 291 -5.80 -8.83 -19.73
C PRO A 291 -4.38 -8.69 -19.16
N SER A 292 -4.08 -7.53 -18.57
CA SER A 292 -2.79 -7.26 -17.93
C SER A 292 -2.54 -8.09 -16.66
N THR A 293 -3.51 -8.91 -16.24
CA THR A 293 -3.43 -9.81 -15.08
C THR A 293 -3.06 -11.24 -15.48
N GLU A 294 -2.82 -11.51 -16.77
CA GLU A 294 -2.34 -12.82 -17.23
C GLU A 294 -0.96 -13.13 -16.65
N LEU A 295 -0.80 -14.29 -16.02
CA LEU A 295 0.44 -14.77 -15.43
C LEU A 295 0.49 -16.30 -15.55
N ASP A 296 1.66 -16.85 -15.87
CA ASP A 296 1.83 -18.31 -15.83
C ASP A 296 2.66 -18.72 -14.62
N TYR A 297 2.12 -19.61 -13.81
CA TYR A 297 2.76 -20.14 -12.63
C TYR A 297 3.29 -21.56 -12.85
N TYR A 298 4.50 -21.77 -12.36
CA TYR A 298 5.15 -23.05 -12.28
C TYR A 298 5.59 -23.33 -10.85
N ARG A 299 5.73 -24.60 -10.48
CA ARG A 299 6.16 -24.98 -9.13
C ARG A 299 7.32 -25.96 -9.15
N PHE A 300 8.34 -25.71 -8.33
CA PHE A 300 9.40 -26.68 -8.05
C PHE A 300 9.53 -26.90 -6.54
N HIS A 301 10.09 -28.05 -6.14
CA HIS A 301 10.27 -28.42 -4.74
C HIS A 301 11.75 -28.51 -4.38
N VAL A 302 12.11 -27.95 -3.24
CA VAL A 302 13.43 -28.08 -2.61
C VAL A 302 13.37 -29.16 -1.53
N ASP A 303 14.09 -30.26 -1.74
CA ASP A 303 14.03 -31.43 -0.84
C ASP A 303 14.98 -31.31 0.37
N THR A 304 16.08 -30.57 0.22
CA THR A 304 17.17 -30.49 1.21
C THR A 304 17.50 -29.02 1.49
N PRO A 305 17.67 -28.61 2.76
CA PRO A 305 18.04 -27.23 3.06
C PRO A 305 19.42 -26.90 2.48
N GLY A 306 19.54 -25.72 1.89
CA GLY A 306 20.76 -25.26 1.26
C GLY A 306 20.87 -25.57 -0.23
N GLU A 307 19.90 -26.25 -0.84
CA GLU A 307 19.91 -26.47 -2.29
C GLU A 307 19.89 -25.14 -3.05
N SER A 308 20.62 -25.09 -4.17
CA SER A 308 20.62 -23.95 -5.07
C SER A 308 19.97 -24.32 -6.41
N TRP A 309 19.25 -23.36 -6.99
CA TRP A 309 18.49 -23.54 -8.21
C TRP A 309 18.75 -22.40 -9.18
N ARG A 310 18.78 -22.73 -10.47
CA ARG A 310 18.78 -21.76 -11.57
C ARG A 310 17.52 -21.90 -12.38
N LEU A 311 16.81 -20.80 -12.55
CA LEU A 311 15.64 -20.66 -13.39
C LEU A 311 16.06 -19.84 -14.61
N SER A 312 15.67 -20.24 -15.81
CA SER A 312 15.99 -19.51 -17.04
C SER A 312 14.80 -19.55 -18.00
N LEU A 313 14.46 -18.40 -18.55
CA LEU A 313 13.30 -18.18 -19.42
C LEU A 313 13.80 -17.70 -20.80
N ASP A 314 13.47 -18.46 -21.84
CA ASP A 314 13.89 -18.20 -23.22
C ASP A 314 12.67 -18.01 -24.13
N TRP A 315 12.73 -17.07 -25.06
CA TRP A 315 11.64 -16.72 -25.97
C TRP A 315 12.17 -16.14 -27.29
N ALA A 316 11.29 -16.04 -28.29
CA ALA A 316 11.66 -15.48 -29.58
C ALA A 316 11.94 -13.97 -29.50
N ALA A 317 13.06 -13.53 -30.08
CA ALA A 317 13.53 -12.14 -30.03
C ALA A 317 12.51 -11.13 -30.62
N GLN A 318 11.62 -10.59 -29.79
CA GLN A 318 10.71 -9.45 -30.04
C GLN A 318 9.69 -9.17 -28.93
N ILE A 319 9.61 -10.02 -27.92
CA ILE A 319 8.75 -9.82 -26.75
C ILE A 319 9.63 -9.59 -25.52
N ASP A 320 9.03 -9.12 -24.44
CA ASP A 320 9.70 -8.86 -23.16
C ASP A 320 8.92 -9.62 -22.09
N LEU A 321 9.57 -10.64 -21.54
CA LEU A 321 8.99 -11.51 -20.53
C LEU A 321 9.79 -11.37 -19.26
N ASP A 322 9.09 -11.23 -18.16
CA ASP A 322 9.64 -11.09 -16.83
C ASP A 322 9.50 -12.43 -16.08
N LEU A 323 10.39 -12.63 -15.12
CA LEU A 323 10.46 -13.85 -14.31
C LEU A 323 10.51 -13.44 -12.84
N ARG A 324 9.69 -14.06 -12.00
CA ARG A 324 9.74 -13.92 -10.53
C ARG A 324 9.66 -15.28 -9.87
N VAL A 325 10.24 -15.41 -8.68
CA VAL A 325 10.13 -16.62 -7.86
C VAL A 325 9.65 -16.25 -6.47
N TYR A 326 8.65 -16.97 -5.98
CA TYR A 326 8.05 -16.80 -4.67
C TYR A 326 8.13 -18.07 -3.84
N ASP A 327 8.04 -17.96 -2.53
CA ASP A 327 7.74 -19.09 -1.65
C ASP A 327 6.22 -19.37 -1.58
N LEU A 328 5.82 -20.37 -0.79
CA LEU A 328 4.42 -20.75 -0.58
C LEU A 328 3.55 -19.65 0.04
N ARG A 329 4.14 -18.64 0.68
CA ARG A 329 3.41 -17.51 1.29
C ARG A 329 3.36 -16.29 0.37
N GLY A 330 3.89 -16.40 -0.84
CA GLY A 330 3.98 -15.30 -1.78
C GLY A 330 5.14 -14.33 -1.50
N ASN A 331 6.09 -14.68 -0.63
CA ASN A 331 7.28 -13.84 -0.42
C ASN A 331 8.19 -13.96 -1.64
N LEU A 332 8.70 -12.84 -2.14
CA LEU A 332 9.56 -12.79 -3.32
C LEU A 332 10.99 -13.24 -2.99
N TYR A 333 11.48 -14.25 -3.70
CA TYR A 333 12.81 -14.85 -3.53
C TYR A 333 13.78 -14.47 -4.64
N GLY A 334 13.28 -14.07 -5.80
CA GLY A 334 14.09 -13.61 -6.90
C GLY A 334 13.27 -13.03 -8.03
N MET A 335 13.91 -12.22 -8.85
CA MET A 335 13.28 -11.58 -10.00
C MET A 335 14.30 -11.30 -11.10
N SER A 336 13.82 -11.30 -12.34
CA SER A 336 14.59 -10.96 -13.53
C SER A 336 13.62 -10.37 -14.55
N PHE A 337 13.90 -9.14 -14.97
CA PHE A 337 13.09 -8.35 -15.93
C PHE A 337 13.99 -7.47 -16.82
N TYR A 338 15.24 -7.87 -16.95
CA TYR A 338 16.30 -7.08 -17.60
C TYR A 338 17.31 -7.92 -18.38
N GLU A 339 17.23 -9.26 -18.34
CA GLU A 339 18.14 -10.15 -19.06
C GLU A 339 17.40 -10.80 -20.24
N SER A 340 18.11 -11.00 -21.35
CA SER A 340 17.54 -11.75 -22.47
C SER A 340 18.52 -12.84 -22.89
N PRO A 341 18.27 -14.11 -22.52
CA PRO A 341 17.13 -14.63 -21.75
C PRO A 341 17.12 -14.19 -20.27
N GLU A 342 15.95 -14.17 -19.62
CA GLU A 342 15.85 -13.93 -18.17
C GLU A 342 16.43 -15.12 -17.40
N ALA A 343 17.15 -14.86 -16.31
CA ALA A 343 17.64 -15.91 -15.44
C ALA A 343 17.68 -15.49 -13.96
N ILE A 344 17.24 -16.40 -13.08
CA ILE A 344 17.31 -16.22 -11.63
C ILE A 344 18.16 -17.36 -11.07
N THR A 345 19.16 -17.03 -10.26
CA THR A 345 19.89 -18.03 -9.46
C THR A 345 19.56 -17.80 -7.99
N LEU A 346 18.96 -18.82 -7.37
CA LEU A 346 18.62 -18.84 -5.95
C LEU A 346 19.61 -19.75 -5.23
N THR A 347 20.26 -19.24 -4.19
CA THR A 347 21.23 -20.01 -3.42
C THR A 347 20.73 -20.32 -2.02
N TYR A 348 21.10 -21.49 -1.50
CA TYR A 348 20.83 -21.90 -0.13
C TYR A 348 19.35 -21.85 0.26
N LEU A 349 18.46 -22.42 -0.55
CA LEU A 349 17.03 -22.36 -0.29
C LEU A 349 16.63 -23.22 0.93
N PRO A 350 15.69 -22.74 1.75
CA PRO A 350 14.95 -23.59 2.68
C PRO A 350 14.22 -24.74 1.97
N VAL A 351 13.85 -25.77 2.73
CA VAL A 351 12.98 -26.84 2.23
C VAL A 351 11.58 -26.29 2.01
N GLY A 352 10.99 -26.54 0.85
CA GLY A 352 9.65 -26.05 0.54
C GLY A 352 9.29 -26.08 -0.94
N ASP A 353 8.04 -25.72 -1.21
CA ASP A 353 7.55 -25.43 -2.55
C ASP A 353 7.84 -23.97 -2.90
N TYR A 354 8.29 -23.76 -4.15
CA TYR A 354 8.58 -22.46 -4.73
C TYR A 354 7.82 -22.30 -6.04
N PHE A 355 7.36 -21.08 -6.28
CA PHE A 355 6.48 -20.74 -7.39
C PHE A 355 7.19 -19.75 -8.31
N VAL A 356 7.34 -20.12 -9.57
CA VAL A 356 7.90 -19.27 -10.61
C VAL A 356 6.74 -18.64 -11.36
N SER A 357 6.67 -17.30 -11.41
CA SER A 357 5.70 -16.60 -12.27
C SER A 357 6.41 -16.07 -13.51
N VAL A 358 5.75 -16.21 -14.67
CA VAL A 358 6.13 -15.57 -15.92
C VAL A 358 5.08 -14.53 -16.26
N ASP A 359 5.50 -13.33 -16.62
CA ASP A 359 4.62 -12.25 -17.05
C ASP A 359 5.09 -11.63 -18.36
N TYR A 360 4.12 -11.18 -19.18
CA TYR A 360 4.42 -10.45 -20.41
C TYR A 360 4.40 -8.95 -20.14
N TYR A 361 5.58 -8.33 -20.13
CA TYR A 361 5.70 -6.89 -20.01
C TYR A 361 5.71 -6.18 -21.37
N ALA A 362 4.62 -5.47 -21.71
CA ALA A 362 4.61 -4.59 -22.87
C ALA A 362 3.63 -3.43 -22.75
N GLN A 363 3.99 -2.30 -23.36
CA GLN A 363 3.11 -1.13 -23.44
C GLN A 363 1.91 -1.34 -24.38
N SER A 364 2.07 -2.15 -25.42
CA SER A 364 0.99 -2.48 -26.34
C SER A 364 0.24 -3.71 -25.86
N THR A 365 -1.09 -3.66 -25.89
CA THR A 365 -1.96 -4.82 -25.67
C THR A 365 -1.76 -5.85 -26.78
N VAL A 366 -1.48 -7.08 -26.38
CA VAL A 366 -1.30 -8.27 -27.20
C VAL A 366 -2.27 -9.31 -26.65
N SER A 367 -3.20 -9.78 -27.50
CA SER A 367 -4.17 -10.82 -27.12
C SER A 367 -3.85 -12.19 -27.70
N THR A 368 -2.77 -12.30 -28.48
CA THR A 368 -2.32 -13.58 -29.06
C THR A 368 -1.11 -14.06 -28.29
N ALA A 369 -1.25 -15.23 -27.67
CA ALA A 369 -0.22 -15.82 -26.83
C ALA A 369 1.10 -16.02 -27.60
N GLN A 370 2.21 -15.75 -26.93
CA GLN A 370 3.57 -15.86 -27.44
C GLN A 370 4.30 -16.99 -26.70
N SER A 371 4.96 -17.88 -27.43
CA SER A 371 5.60 -19.04 -26.84
C SER A 371 6.92 -18.71 -26.16
N TYR A 372 7.20 -19.40 -25.06
CA TYR A 372 8.47 -19.38 -24.37
C TYR A 372 8.85 -20.79 -23.85
N GLN A 373 10.08 -20.93 -23.36
CA GLN A 373 10.58 -22.11 -22.67
C GLN A 373 11.14 -21.70 -21.30
N LEU A 374 10.62 -22.35 -20.25
CA LEU A 374 11.16 -22.25 -18.90
C LEU A 374 12.04 -23.47 -18.62
N THR A 375 13.22 -23.24 -18.04
CA THR A 375 14.12 -24.29 -17.54
C THR A 375 14.40 -24.05 -16.06
N ALA A 376 14.19 -25.08 -15.24
CA ALA A 376 14.62 -25.10 -13.85
C ALA A 376 15.72 -26.15 -13.65
N GLN A 377 16.87 -25.72 -13.17
CA GLN A 377 18.04 -26.56 -12.97
C GLN A 377 18.44 -26.55 -11.49
N ARG A 378 18.40 -27.71 -10.85
CA ARG A 378 19.02 -27.94 -9.55
C ARG A 378 20.55 -27.90 -9.73
N LEU A 379 21.21 -26.94 -9.09
CA LEU A 379 22.67 -26.78 -9.17
C LEU A 379 23.41 -27.65 -8.14
N GLY A 380 22.68 -28.29 -7.22
CA GLY A 380 23.25 -28.78 -5.98
C GLY A 380 23.61 -27.61 -5.05
N GLY A 381 24.39 -27.88 -4.01
CA GLY A 381 24.80 -26.85 -3.06
C GLY A 381 25.22 -27.44 -1.74
N GLY A 382 26.14 -26.78 -1.05
CA GLY A 382 26.36 -27.00 0.38
C GLY A 382 25.38 -26.15 1.19
N SER A 383 25.37 -26.35 2.50
CA SER A 383 24.70 -25.44 3.42
C SER A 383 25.43 -24.09 3.47
N CYS A 384 24.69 -23.00 3.66
CA CYS A 384 25.30 -21.76 4.14
C CYS A 384 25.91 -22.01 5.54
N THR A 385 26.86 -21.17 5.94
CA THR A 385 27.48 -21.20 7.26
C THR A 385 27.45 -19.87 7.98
N THR A 386 27.28 -18.78 7.23
CA THR A 386 27.29 -17.40 7.72
C THR A 386 26.29 -16.56 6.92
N GLU A 387 25.92 -15.42 7.47
CA GLU A 387 25.15 -14.38 6.77
C GLU A 387 25.84 -13.89 5.49
N ALA A 388 27.18 -13.85 5.49
CA ALA A 388 27.96 -13.50 4.30
C ALA A 388 27.78 -14.50 3.15
N ASP A 389 27.51 -15.79 3.45
CA ASP A 389 27.17 -16.76 2.39
C ASP A 389 25.82 -16.43 1.76
N CYS A 390 24.88 -15.92 2.55
CA CYS A 390 23.54 -15.50 2.10
C CYS A 390 23.53 -14.16 1.36
N ALA A 391 24.51 -13.31 1.66
CA ALA A 391 24.72 -12.05 0.96
C ALA A 391 25.44 -12.19 -0.38
N ALA A 392 26.20 -13.27 -0.57
CA ALA A 392 26.99 -13.51 -1.77
C ALA A 392 26.13 -13.88 -2.99
N ASN A 393 26.53 -13.42 -4.18
CA ASN A 393 25.91 -13.74 -5.48
C ASN A 393 24.45 -13.29 -5.57
N TYR A 394 24.22 -11.99 -5.35
CA TYR A 394 22.92 -11.39 -5.15
C TYR A 394 22.23 -10.84 -6.41
N ARG A 395 22.73 -11.24 -7.59
CA ARG A 395 22.35 -10.56 -8.84
C ARG A 395 20.84 -10.61 -9.14
N ASN A 396 20.14 -11.72 -8.94
CA ASN A 396 18.71 -11.86 -9.29
C ASN A 396 17.86 -12.44 -8.16
N GLN A 397 18.45 -12.66 -6.98
CA GLN A 397 17.74 -13.15 -5.80
C GLN A 397 17.43 -12.00 -4.85
N VAL A 398 16.42 -12.18 -4.00
CA VAL A 398 16.08 -11.30 -2.88
C VAL A 398 16.84 -11.74 -1.63
N TYR A 399 17.27 -10.79 -0.81
CA TYR A 399 18.22 -10.99 0.27
C TYR A 399 17.41 -11.52 1.41
N ARG A 400 17.77 -12.71 1.85
CA ARG A 400 17.08 -13.38 2.94
C ARG A 400 17.84 -13.17 4.25
N GLY A 401 19.16 -12.99 4.19
CA GLY A 401 19.95 -12.58 5.34
C GLY A 401 20.47 -13.74 6.17
N ASP A 402 19.69 -14.25 7.11
CA ASP A 402 20.22 -15.14 8.13
C ASP A 402 20.48 -16.56 7.59
N CYS A 403 21.65 -17.11 7.91
CA CYS A 403 21.93 -18.52 7.65
C CYS A 403 21.37 -19.39 8.79
N VAL A 404 20.20 -19.98 8.56
CA VAL A 404 19.47 -20.83 9.51
C VAL A 404 19.46 -22.28 9.02
N ALA A 405 20.02 -23.18 9.84
CA ALA A 405 20.07 -24.62 9.55
C ALA A 405 20.65 -24.97 8.16
N GLY A 406 21.52 -24.12 7.61
CA GLY A 406 22.16 -24.31 6.32
C GLY A 406 21.39 -23.75 5.11
N ALA A 407 20.29 -23.04 5.34
CA ALA A 407 19.55 -22.27 4.36
C ALA A 407 19.56 -20.77 4.70
N CYS A 408 19.38 -19.93 3.69
CA CYS A 408 19.20 -18.50 3.86
C CYS A 408 17.72 -18.20 4.02
N GLU A 409 17.32 -17.78 5.22
CA GLU A 409 15.97 -17.43 5.63
C GLU A 409 15.89 -15.94 5.94
N SER A 410 14.70 -15.34 5.75
CA SER A 410 14.42 -13.94 6.05
C SER A 410 14.85 -13.53 7.45
N ILE A 411 15.30 -12.29 7.58
CA ILE A 411 15.65 -11.71 8.87
C ILE A 411 14.36 -11.43 9.63
N ASP A 412 14.28 -11.91 10.88
CA ASP A 412 13.21 -11.56 11.81
C ASP A 412 13.76 -10.58 12.85
N GLY A 413 14.04 -9.35 12.40
CA GLY A 413 14.69 -8.33 13.22
C GLY A 413 13.76 -7.69 14.25
N LEU A 414 12.43 -7.75 14.07
CA LEU A 414 11.41 -7.20 14.97
C LEU A 414 11.69 -5.74 15.40
N GLY A 415 12.20 -4.93 14.49
CA GLY A 415 12.57 -3.53 14.71
C GLY A 415 13.73 -3.35 15.69
N GLN A 416 14.57 -4.38 15.86
CA GLN A 416 15.69 -4.37 16.81
C GLN A 416 17.06 -4.25 16.13
N ARG A 417 17.16 -4.40 14.81
CA ARG A 417 18.43 -4.24 14.10
C ARG A 417 18.88 -2.78 14.17
N ALA A 418 20.10 -2.57 14.62
CA ALA A 418 20.69 -1.25 14.75
C ALA A 418 21.11 -0.69 13.39
N ALA A 419 21.30 0.63 13.31
CA ALA A 419 21.80 1.26 12.10
C ALA A 419 23.15 0.65 11.67
N GLY A 420 23.21 0.17 10.43
CA GLY A 420 24.38 -0.48 9.81
C GLY A 420 24.40 -1.99 9.91
N GLU A 421 23.50 -2.62 10.68
CA GLU A 421 23.28 -4.06 10.67
C GLU A 421 22.46 -4.48 9.43
N ALA A 422 22.60 -5.73 9.00
CA ALA A 422 21.84 -6.25 7.88
C ALA A 422 20.35 -6.33 8.15
N CYS A 423 19.57 -6.20 7.08
CA CYS A 423 18.12 -6.27 7.06
C CYS A 423 17.65 -6.80 5.70
N ASP A 424 16.50 -7.45 5.66
CA ASP A 424 15.80 -7.75 4.42
C ASP A 424 14.54 -6.88 4.23
N SER A 425 14.07 -6.24 5.32
CA SER A 425 12.87 -5.42 5.35
C SER A 425 12.96 -4.28 6.36
N ASP A 426 12.14 -3.24 6.17
CA ASP A 426 12.04 -2.13 7.16
C ASP A 426 11.60 -2.62 8.54
N SER A 427 10.88 -3.75 8.60
CA SER A 427 10.42 -4.36 9.83
C SER A 427 11.57 -4.86 10.72
N ASP A 428 12.78 -5.01 10.18
CA ASP A 428 13.96 -5.37 10.94
C ASP A 428 14.53 -4.20 11.72
N CYS A 429 14.38 -2.98 11.19
CA CYS A 429 15.19 -1.83 11.55
C CYS A 429 14.59 -1.04 12.72
N GLY A 430 15.41 -0.80 13.74
CA GLY A 430 15.03 -0.01 14.90
C GLY A 430 15.32 1.48 14.77
N GLY A 431 14.72 2.28 15.65
CA GLY A 431 15.11 3.69 15.84
C GLY A 431 14.84 4.61 14.65
N GLY A 432 13.87 4.29 13.79
CA GLY A 432 13.55 5.06 12.59
C GLY A 432 14.56 4.89 11.45
N ALA A 433 15.41 3.86 11.51
CA ALA A 433 16.19 3.42 10.36
C ALA A 433 15.29 2.66 9.37
N HIS A 434 15.72 2.62 8.11
CA HIS A 434 15.05 1.92 7.02
C HIS A 434 16.00 0.91 6.40
N CYS A 435 15.47 -0.21 5.93
CA CYS A 435 16.25 -1.16 5.20
C CYS A 435 16.49 -0.65 3.78
N SER A 436 17.75 -0.44 3.43
CA SER A 436 18.08 -0.02 2.07
C SER A 436 17.92 -1.19 1.10
N SER A 437 16.68 -1.43 0.65
CA SER A 437 16.33 -2.51 -0.26
C SER A 437 16.81 -2.22 -1.67
N PHE A 438 18.01 -2.71 -2.00
CA PHE A 438 18.56 -2.65 -3.34
C PHE A 438 18.40 -3.98 -4.05
N TYR A 439 17.91 -3.94 -5.28
CA TYR A 439 17.92 -5.09 -6.18
C TYR A 439 19.16 -5.06 -7.09
N PHE A 440 19.59 -6.24 -7.53
CA PHE A 440 20.60 -6.43 -8.58
C PHE A 440 22.04 -5.99 -8.26
N VAL A 441 22.38 -5.87 -6.98
CA VAL A 441 23.78 -5.76 -6.52
C VAL A 441 24.46 -7.13 -6.56
N GLU A 442 25.77 -7.18 -6.73
CA GLU A 442 26.49 -8.47 -6.73
C GLU A 442 26.57 -9.09 -5.33
N ASP A 443 26.62 -8.25 -4.31
CA ASP A 443 26.79 -8.61 -2.91
C ASP A 443 25.91 -7.70 -2.04
N ALA A 444 25.01 -8.33 -1.28
CA ALA A 444 24.06 -7.64 -0.40
C ALA A 444 24.67 -7.19 0.94
N ASP A 445 25.81 -7.73 1.38
CA ASP A 445 26.36 -7.57 2.75
C ASP A 445 26.60 -6.08 3.09
N THR A 446 27.00 -5.32 2.08
CA THR A 446 27.31 -3.88 2.23
C THR A 446 26.15 -2.96 1.89
N ARG A 447 25.02 -3.52 1.45
CA ARG A 447 23.94 -2.79 0.78
C ARG A 447 22.57 -3.00 1.40
N MET A 448 22.27 -4.16 1.92
CA MET A 448 21.01 -4.49 2.58
C MET A 448 21.18 -4.28 4.09
N VAL A 449 21.27 -3.02 4.51
CA VAL A 449 21.52 -2.64 5.91
C VAL A 449 20.52 -1.60 6.39
N CYS A 450 20.29 -1.55 7.70
CA CYS A 450 19.47 -0.51 8.32
C CYS A 450 20.15 0.85 8.20
N GLY A 451 19.73 1.67 7.24
CA GLY A 451 20.23 3.00 6.95
C GLY A 451 19.37 4.10 7.57
N THR A 452 19.99 5.18 8.04
CA THR A 452 19.27 6.40 8.42
C THR A 452 18.94 7.22 7.17
N ARG A 453 17.76 7.85 7.13
CA ARG A 453 17.45 8.86 6.11
C ARG A 453 18.49 9.98 6.13
N CYS A 454 18.84 10.52 4.97
CA CYS A 454 19.86 11.56 4.86
C CYS A 454 19.60 12.48 3.67
N ASP A 455 20.10 13.71 3.78
CA ASP A 455 20.24 14.67 2.68
C ASP A 455 21.72 14.91 2.33
N SER A 456 22.65 14.48 3.20
CA SER A 456 24.09 14.71 3.09
C SER A 456 24.93 13.64 3.78
N ASP A 457 26.22 13.53 3.39
CA ASP A 457 27.15 12.56 4.02
C ASP A 457 27.38 12.81 5.51
N ASN A 458 27.18 14.04 5.99
CA ASN A 458 27.41 14.37 7.39
C ASN A 458 26.39 13.66 8.31
N GLU A 459 25.18 13.40 7.82
CA GLU A 459 24.15 12.68 8.58
C GLU A 459 24.49 11.21 8.72
N CYS A 460 25.29 10.67 7.80
CA CYS A 460 25.78 9.28 7.86
C CYS A 460 26.96 9.08 8.80
N ALA A 461 27.52 10.15 9.38
CA ALA A 461 28.66 10.05 10.29
C ALA A 461 28.36 9.21 11.54
N GLY A 462 27.10 9.17 11.98
CA GLY A 462 26.64 8.34 13.11
C GLY A 462 26.78 6.85 12.89
N MET A 463 26.79 6.39 11.63
CA MET A 463 26.98 4.98 11.26
C MET A 463 28.45 4.59 11.12
N GLY A 464 29.36 5.56 11.19
CA GLY A 464 30.80 5.34 11.17
C GLY A 464 31.51 5.75 9.87
N PRO A 465 32.85 5.68 9.84
CA PRO A 465 33.69 6.12 8.73
C PRO A 465 33.67 5.10 7.59
N GLY A 466 32.51 4.98 6.94
CA GLY A 466 32.28 3.97 5.90
C GLY A 466 30.98 4.21 5.16
N TYR A 467 30.14 5.15 5.61
CA TYR A 467 28.84 5.41 5.02
C TYR A 467 28.83 6.71 4.22
N VAL A 468 27.96 6.75 3.23
CA VAL A 468 27.62 7.91 2.39
C VAL A 468 26.12 7.95 2.18
N CYS A 469 25.60 9.15 1.96
CA CYS A 469 24.21 9.34 1.62
C CYS A 469 23.98 8.99 0.15
N THR A 470 22.96 8.21 -0.21
CA THR A 470 22.58 8.04 -1.62
C THR A 470 22.17 9.37 -2.25
N THR A 471 22.13 9.46 -3.58
CA THR A 471 21.72 10.68 -4.31
C THR A 471 20.86 10.41 -5.54
N TYR A 472 20.44 9.16 -5.72
CA TYR A 472 19.77 8.68 -6.93
C TYR A 472 18.38 8.08 -6.64
N LEU A 473 17.94 8.16 -5.39
CA LEU A 473 16.63 7.71 -4.93
C LEU A 473 15.74 8.92 -4.67
N ALA A 474 14.42 8.70 -4.69
CA ALA A 474 13.45 9.72 -4.28
C ALA A 474 13.62 10.06 -2.79
N GLU A 475 13.92 9.05 -1.98
CA GLU A 475 14.29 9.18 -0.58
C GLU A 475 15.70 8.60 -0.38
N ASN A 476 16.60 9.37 0.24
CA ASN A 476 18.00 8.97 0.36
C ASN A 476 18.31 8.37 1.73
N PHE A 477 19.20 7.38 1.73
CA PHE A 477 19.59 6.65 2.92
C PHE A 477 21.12 6.54 3.02
N CYS A 478 21.60 6.38 4.24
CA CYS A 478 23.00 6.14 4.51
C CYS A 478 23.35 4.67 4.20
N VAL A 479 24.29 4.48 3.28
CA VAL A 479 24.76 3.16 2.80
C VAL A 479 26.27 3.07 2.84
N GLN A 480 26.84 1.87 2.88
CA GLN A 480 28.31 1.74 2.87
C GLN A 480 28.92 2.28 1.57
N LYS A 481 30.13 2.80 1.63
CA LYS A 481 30.86 3.31 0.46
C LYS A 481 31.14 2.18 -0.52
N CYS A 482 30.84 2.41 -1.79
CA CYS A 482 31.26 1.51 -2.85
C CYS A 482 32.78 1.58 -3.07
N THR A 483 33.33 0.49 -3.55
CA THR A 483 34.74 0.31 -3.95
C THR A 483 34.87 -0.23 -5.37
N SER A 484 33.78 -0.78 -5.93
CA SER A 484 33.64 -1.24 -7.31
C SER A 484 32.22 -1.03 -7.81
N ASP A 485 32.03 -1.07 -9.13
CA ASP A 485 30.73 -0.95 -9.80
C ASP A 485 29.78 -2.11 -9.42
N ASP A 486 30.32 -3.26 -9.04
CA ASP A 486 29.53 -4.44 -8.68
C ASP A 486 28.75 -4.28 -7.36
N GLN A 487 29.18 -3.34 -6.53
CA GLN A 487 28.46 -2.95 -5.32
C GLN A 487 27.36 -1.94 -5.59
N CYS A 488 27.24 -1.42 -6.80
CA CYS A 488 26.26 -0.40 -7.13
C CYS A 488 24.99 -1.02 -7.74
N PRO A 489 23.80 -0.52 -7.36
CA PRO A 489 22.55 -1.06 -7.87
C PRO A 489 22.34 -0.66 -9.33
N THR A 490 21.36 -1.29 -9.95
CA THR A 490 20.89 -0.90 -11.28
C THR A 490 20.28 0.51 -11.26
N SER A 491 20.58 1.32 -12.27
CA SER A 491 20.06 2.68 -12.43
C SER A 491 18.56 2.67 -12.73
N PRO A 492 17.68 3.20 -11.85
CA PRO A 492 16.24 3.19 -12.09
C PRO A 492 15.81 4.14 -13.23
N THR A 493 16.68 5.07 -13.65
CA THR A 493 16.33 6.14 -14.59
C THR A 493 16.61 5.83 -16.06
N SER A 494 17.17 4.67 -16.37
CA SER A 494 17.66 4.35 -17.72
C SER A 494 17.26 2.96 -18.17
N TYR A 495 16.04 2.84 -18.70
CA TYR A 495 15.58 1.65 -19.42
C TYR A 495 16.42 1.48 -20.71
N PRO A 496 17.26 0.43 -20.83
CA PRO A 496 17.94 0.15 -22.09
C PRO A 496 16.90 -0.32 -23.13
N GLN A 497 17.10 0.04 -24.40
CA GLN A 497 16.28 -0.50 -25.50
C GLN A 497 16.66 -1.94 -25.86
N SER A 498 17.84 -2.39 -25.45
CA SER A 498 18.32 -3.76 -25.56
C SER A 498 19.51 -4.00 -24.63
N GLY A 499 19.65 -5.24 -24.14
CA GLY A 499 20.71 -5.62 -23.20
C GLY A 499 20.39 -5.28 -21.74
N PRO A 500 21.27 -5.64 -20.80
CA PRO A 500 21.04 -5.41 -19.38
C PRO A 500 20.97 -3.91 -19.09
N TRP A 501 20.17 -3.55 -18.08
CA TRP A 501 20.15 -2.18 -17.57
C TRP A 501 21.52 -1.76 -17.05
N TYR A 502 21.81 -0.47 -17.16
CA TYR A 502 23.06 0.08 -16.65
C TYR A 502 23.09 0.00 -15.13
N ARG A 503 24.12 -0.65 -14.57
CA ARG A 503 24.49 -0.44 -13.17
C ARG A 503 24.96 1.01 -12.99
N LEU A 504 24.67 1.59 -11.84
CA LEU A 504 25.35 2.80 -11.42
C LEU A 504 26.86 2.50 -11.32
N SER A 505 27.71 3.47 -11.62
CA SER A 505 29.16 3.33 -11.48
C SER A 505 29.61 3.80 -10.11
N CYS A 506 30.57 3.09 -9.53
CA CYS A 506 31.20 3.49 -8.29
C CYS A 506 32.20 4.62 -8.52
N GLN A 507 31.88 5.80 -8.02
CA GLN A 507 32.84 6.88 -7.90
C GLN A 507 33.76 6.62 -6.69
N VAL A 508 34.80 5.81 -6.88
CA VAL A 508 35.72 5.35 -5.81
C VAL A 508 36.29 6.48 -4.94
N SER A 509 36.48 7.69 -5.49
CA SER A 509 36.97 8.84 -4.70
C SER A 509 36.01 9.30 -3.61
N THR A 510 34.70 9.14 -3.82
CA THR A 510 33.65 9.51 -2.86
C THR A 510 33.02 8.28 -2.20
N GLY A 511 33.14 7.11 -2.84
CA GLY A 511 32.46 5.87 -2.46
C GLY A 511 30.97 5.88 -2.81
N ARG A 512 30.55 6.72 -3.76
CA ARG A 512 29.13 6.87 -4.15
C ARG A 512 28.85 6.12 -5.46
N CYS A 513 27.68 5.51 -5.54
CA CYS A 513 27.12 5.05 -6.79
C CYS A 513 26.50 6.23 -7.54
N VAL A 514 26.92 6.46 -8.78
CA VAL A 514 26.48 7.56 -9.63
C VAL A 514 26.05 7.05 -10.99
N ALA A 515 25.19 7.79 -11.68
CA ALA A 515 24.88 7.47 -13.07
C ALA A 515 26.19 7.47 -13.90
N PRO A 516 26.37 6.50 -14.82
CA PRO A 516 27.58 6.35 -15.61
C PRO A 516 27.88 7.54 -16.53
#